data_AF-A0A1B6HCB6-F1
#
_entry.id   AF-A0A1B6HCB6-F1
#
_cell.length_a   1.000
_cell.length_b   1.000
_cell.length_c   1.000
_cell.angle_alpha   90.00
_cell.angle_beta   90.00
_cell.angle_gamma   90.00
#
_symmetry.space_group_name_H-M   'P 1'
#
loop_
_entity.id
_entity.type
_entity.pdbx_description
1 polymer ?
#
loop_
_entity_poly.entity_id
_entity_poly.type
_entity_poly.pdbx_seq_one_letter_code
_entity_poly.pdbx_strand_id
1 'polypeptide(L)'
;MTLKSPAGTKSTLLETRPKDSNKDGLKEWTIKTLHNWGENPKGTWEIEVKANALTGVRAASGYVLEFTISFHGTKDMPAHYSQRRKYSGFRLSNGKTSEV
;
A
#
# COMPACT_ATOMS: atom_id res chain seq x y z
N MET A 1 -0.27 9.03 -1.43
CA MET A 1 -0.17 8.07 -2.55
C MET A 1 -0.88 6.79 -2.16
N THR A 2 -1.74 6.27 -3.04
CA THR A 2 -2.43 4.99 -2.80
C THR A 2 -2.33 4.09 -4.01
N LEU A 3 -2.34 2.78 -3.78
CA LEU A 3 -2.34 1.73 -4.79
C LEU A 3 -3.58 0.87 -4.59
N LYS A 4 -4.33 0.60 -5.64
CA LYS A 4 -5.49 -0.29 -5.61
C LYS A 4 -5.23 -1.49 -6.52
N SER A 5 -5.44 -2.68 -5.99
CA SER A 5 -5.29 -3.93 -6.74
C SER A 5 -6.50 -4.24 -7.62
N PRO A 6 -6.38 -5.19 -8.57
CA PRO A 6 -7.50 -5.69 -9.36
C PRO A 6 -8.65 -6.25 -8.51
N ALA A 7 -8.36 -6.80 -7.33
CA ALA A 7 -9.36 -7.28 -6.39
C ALA A 7 -10.05 -6.16 -5.59
N GLY A 8 -9.61 -4.91 -5.75
CA GLY A 8 -10.16 -3.73 -5.08
C GLY A 8 -9.50 -3.35 -3.76
N THR A 9 -8.51 -4.11 -3.29
CA THR A 9 -7.78 -3.80 -2.05
C THR A 9 -6.97 -2.52 -2.21
N LYS A 10 -7.22 -1.55 -1.34
CA LYS A 10 -6.54 -0.25 -1.33
C LYS A 10 -5.41 -0.24 -0.29
N SER A 11 -4.19 0.02 -0.76
CA SER A 11 -2.98 0.22 0.03
C SER A 11 -2.60 1.70 0.08
N THR A 12 -2.52 2.27 1.28
CA THR A 12 -1.88 3.57 1.47
C THR A 12 -0.37 3.39 1.48
N LEU A 13 0.31 3.89 0.45
CA LEU A 13 1.76 3.73 0.31
C LEU A 13 2.53 4.86 0.99
N LEU A 14 2.03 6.10 0.86
CA LEU A 14 2.64 7.27 1.50
C LEU A 14 1.55 8.23 1.94
N GLU A 15 1.56 8.54 3.23
CA GLU A 15 0.68 9.54 3.84
C GLU A 15 1.26 10.94 3.71
N THR A 16 0.41 11.95 3.90
CA THR A 16 0.87 13.33 4.01
C THR A 16 1.81 13.47 5.20
N ARG A 17 2.98 14.09 5.00
CA ARG A 17 3.94 14.39 6.06
C ARG A 17 4.03 15.90 6.26
N PRO A 18 3.25 16.53 7.16
CA PRO A 18 3.14 18.00 7.23
C PRO A 18 4.45 18.73 7.56
N LYS A 19 5.43 18.02 8.14
CA LYS A 19 6.74 18.56 8.51
C LYS A 19 7.82 18.28 7.46
N ASP A 20 7.48 17.60 6.37
CA ASP A 20 8.40 17.30 5.28
C ASP A 20 8.41 18.45 4.27
N SER A 21 9.49 19.24 4.29
CA SER A 21 9.71 20.37 3.39
C SER A 21 10.70 20.05 2.27
N ASN A 22 11.07 18.78 2.08
CA ASN A 22 12.02 18.37 1.07
C ASN A 22 11.44 18.59 -0.35
N LYS A 23 12.21 19.23 -1.22
CA LYS A 23 11.86 19.53 -2.62
C LYS A 23 12.44 18.54 -3.63
N ASP A 24 13.28 17.61 -3.20
CA ASP A 24 13.89 16.60 -4.06
C ASP A 24 12.89 15.54 -4.55
N GLY A 25 11.74 15.42 -3.89
CA GLY A 25 10.73 14.42 -4.22
C GLY A 25 11.18 12.99 -3.89
N LEU A 26 10.61 12.02 -4.61
CA LEU A 26 10.89 10.59 -4.44
C LEU A 26 11.75 10.12 -5.62
N LYS A 27 13.08 10.06 -5.44
CA LYS A 27 14.03 9.57 -6.43
C LYS A 27 14.38 8.12 -6.10
N GLU A 28 14.14 7.20 -7.03
CA GLU A 28 14.45 5.76 -6.90
C GLU A 28 13.91 5.14 -5.59
N TRP A 29 12.81 5.68 -5.08
CA TRP A 29 12.29 5.33 -3.77
C TRP A 29 11.33 4.14 -3.87
N THR A 30 11.65 3.03 -3.19
CA THR A 30 10.80 1.84 -3.15
C THR A 30 9.90 1.83 -1.92
N ILE A 31 8.58 1.80 -2.12
CA ILE A 31 7.59 1.55 -1.07
C ILE A 31 6.98 0.16 -1.28
N LYS A 32 6.78 -0.59 -0.20
CA LYS A 32 6.21 -1.95 -0.24
C LYS A 32 4.90 -2.01 0.54
N THR A 33 3.99 -2.88 0.11
CA THR A 33 2.75 -3.23 0.83
C THR A 33 2.60 -4.74 0.87
N LEU A 34 2.05 -5.26 1.96
CA LEU A 34 1.64 -6.67 2.09
C LEU A 34 0.12 -6.83 2.12
N HIS A 35 -0.65 -5.75 1.94
CA HIS A 35 -2.12 -5.82 2.00
C HIS A 35 -2.71 -6.71 0.91
N ASN A 36 -1.99 -6.87 -0.21
CA ASN A 36 -2.42 -7.64 -1.37
C ASN A 36 -1.98 -9.12 -1.33
N TRP A 37 -1.54 -9.61 -0.17
CA TRP A 37 -1.00 -10.95 -0.06
C TRP A 37 -2.04 -12.02 -0.42
N GLY A 38 -1.70 -12.89 -1.37
CA GLY A 38 -2.57 -13.99 -1.80
C GLY A 38 -3.62 -13.60 -2.85
N GLU A 39 -3.65 -12.34 -3.28
CA GLU A 39 -4.46 -11.93 -4.42
C GLU A 39 -3.84 -12.42 -5.74
N ASN A 40 -4.69 -12.69 -6.75
CA ASN A 40 -4.23 -12.85 -8.13
C ASN A 40 -3.87 -11.46 -8.68
N PRO A 41 -2.60 -11.19 -9.06
CA PRO A 41 -2.18 -9.86 -9.49
C PRO A 41 -2.67 -9.50 -10.90
N LYS A 42 -3.28 -10.43 -11.65
CA LYS A 42 -3.74 -10.19 -13.02
C LYS A 42 -4.93 -9.22 -13.05
N GLY A 43 -4.74 -8.11 -13.75
CA GLY A 43 -5.78 -7.10 -14.00
C GLY A 43 -5.23 -5.69 -13.93
N THR A 44 -6.12 -4.71 -13.78
CA THR A 44 -5.76 -3.31 -13.70
C THR A 44 -5.33 -2.93 -12.29
N TRP A 45 -4.13 -2.37 -12.16
CA TRP A 45 -3.67 -1.71 -10.94
C TRP A 45 -3.83 -0.21 -11.11
N GLU A 46 -4.41 0.45 -10.10
CA GLU A 46 -4.62 1.90 -10.11
C GLU A 46 -3.70 2.54 -9.06
N ILE A 47 -2.82 3.44 -9.51
CA ILE A 47 -2.03 4.30 -8.62
C ILE A 47 -2.63 5.70 -8.58
N GLU A 48 -2.84 6.22 -7.37
CA GLU A 48 -3.29 7.58 -7.13
C GLU A 48 -2.19 8.39 -6.45
N VAL A 49 -1.68 9.39 -7.16
CA VAL A 49 -0.71 10.37 -6.65
C VAL A 49 -1.42 11.71 -6.50
N LYS A 50 -1.39 12.27 -5.29
CA LYS A 50 -2.05 13.54 -4.96
C LYS A 50 -1.02 14.51 -4.37
N ALA A 51 -0.99 15.72 -4.91
CA ALA A 51 -0.33 16.86 -4.29
C ALA A 51 -1.30 17.48 -3.27
N ASN A 52 -1.25 16.99 -2.03
CA ASN A 52 -2.13 17.48 -0.98
C ASN A 52 -1.72 18.91 -0.58
N ALA A 53 -2.67 19.84 -0.60
CA ALA A 53 -2.45 21.17 -0.06
C ALA A 53 -2.42 21.08 1.49
N LEU A 54 -1.39 21.67 2.10
CA LEU A 54 -1.36 21.91 3.53
C LEU A 54 -1.86 23.34 3.78
N THR A 55 -2.68 23.53 4.82
CA THR A 55 -3.22 24.84 5.18
C THR A 55 -2.07 25.85 5.36
N GLY A 56 -2.14 26.99 4.66
CA GLY A 56 -1.11 28.03 4.71
C GLY A 56 0.15 27.76 3.87
N VAL A 57 0.22 26.65 3.14
CA VAL A 57 1.32 26.34 2.21
C VAL A 57 0.83 26.54 0.78
N ARG A 58 1.71 27.10 -0.08
CA ARG A 58 1.42 27.21 -1.52
C ARG A 58 1.13 25.82 -2.11
N ALA A 59 0.24 25.76 -3.09
CA ALA A 59 -0.07 24.51 -3.80
C ALA A 59 1.22 23.86 -4.32
N ALA A 60 1.45 22.61 -3.93
CA ALA A 60 2.57 21.82 -4.43
C ALA A 60 2.27 21.36 -5.86
N SER A 61 3.30 21.31 -6.70
CA SER A 61 3.23 20.79 -8.07
C SER A 61 4.46 19.94 -8.37
N GLY A 62 4.35 19.07 -9.37
CA GLY A 62 5.42 18.17 -9.78
C GLY A 62 4.93 17.17 -10.83
N TYR A 63 5.83 16.30 -11.27
CA TYR A 63 5.57 15.28 -12.28
C TYR A 63 5.95 13.90 -11.76
N VAL A 64 5.20 12.88 -12.18
CA VAL A 64 5.63 11.48 -12.07
C VAL A 64 6.37 11.15 -13.35
N LEU A 65 7.69 10.97 -13.24
CA LEU A 65 8.54 10.69 -14.40
C LEU A 65 8.62 9.19 -14.70
N GLU A 66 8.71 8.37 -13.66
CA GLU A 66 8.78 6.92 -13.74
C GLU A 66 7.96 6.29 -12.62
N PHE A 67 7.33 5.16 -12.94
CA PHE A 67 6.66 4.32 -11.97
C PHE A 67 6.87 2.85 -12.37
N THR A 68 7.40 2.07 -11.43
CA THR A 68 7.62 0.65 -11.60
C THR A 68 6.89 -0.10 -10.49
N ILE A 69 6.12 -1.11 -10.88
CA ILE A 69 5.47 -2.05 -9.96
C ILE A 69 6.12 -3.42 -10.09
N SER A 70 6.62 -3.94 -8.97
CA SER A 70 7.24 -5.25 -8.89
C SER A 70 6.38 -6.18 -8.05
N PHE A 71 6.02 -7.32 -8.62
CA PHE A 71 5.22 -8.34 -7.95
C PHE A 71 6.14 -9.43 -7.40
N HIS A 72 5.92 -9.78 -6.13
CA HIS A 72 6.59 -10.89 -5.49
C HIS A 72 5.53 -11.91 -5.07
N GLY A 73 5.72 -13.15 -5.47
CA GLY A 73 4.75 -14.20 -5.21
C GLY A 73 5.20 -15.56 -5.71
N THR A 74 4.23 -16.45 -5.80
CA THR A 74 4.40 -17.80 -6.33
C THR A 74 3.59 -17.93 -7.62
N LYS A 75 4.03 -18.77 -8.55
CA LYS A 75 3.32 -19.03 -9.81
C LYS A 75 1.96 -19.66 -9.54
N ASP A 76 1.95 -20.65 -8.66
CA ASP A 76 0.77 -21.45 -8.30
C ASP A 76 0.40 -21.17 -6.83
N MET A 77 -0.90 -21.17 -6.53
CA MET A 77 -1.37 -20.95 -5.17
C MET A 77 -0.84 -22.04 -4.23
N PRO A 78 -0.13 -21.70 -3.13
CA PRO A 78 0.39 -22.73 -2.24
C PRO A 78 -0.72 -23.56 -1.62
N ALA A 79 -0.50 -24.87 -1.44
CA ALA A 79 -1.53 -25.81 -0.97
C ALA A 79 -2.20 -25.37 0.35
N HIS A 80 -1.47 -24.71 1.26
CA HIS A 80 -2.02 -24.22 2.53
C HIS A 80 -2.96 -23.00 2.39
N TYR A 81 -3.08 -22.40 1.20
CA TYR A 81 -4.10 -21.38 0.87
C TYR A 81 -5.38 -21.99 0.27
N SER A 82 -5.41 -23.30 -0.03
CA SER A 82 -6.64 -23.99 -0.46
C SER A 82 -7.74 -23.96 0.60
N GLN A 83 -7.36 -23.76 1.86
CA GLN A 83 -8.26 -23.60 3.00
C GLN A 83 -8.08 -22.19 3.56
N ARG A 84 -9.17 -21.58 4.05
CA ARG A 84 -9.09 -20.30 4.76
C ARG A 84 -8.15 -20.45 5.97
N ARG A 85 -7.10 -19.63 6.05
CA ARG A 85 -6.25 -19.57 7.25
C ARG A 85 -7.11 -19.26 8.46
N LYS A 86 -7.10 -20.17 9.43
CA LYS A 86 -7.68 -19.95 10.75
C LYS A 86 -6.59 -19.34 11.63
N TYR A 87 -6.66 -18.04 11.84
CA TYR A 87 -5.80 -17.37 12.81
C TYR A 87 -6.37 -17.66 14.20
N SER A 88 -5.52 -18.08 15.14
CA SER A 88 -5.90 -18.10 16.55
C SER A 88 -6.02 -16.66 17.04
N GLY A 89 -7.06 -16.38 17.82
CA GLY A 89 -7.18 -15.08 18.49
C GLY A 89 -5.95 -14.83 19.36
N PHE A 90 -5.42 -13.61 19.32
CA PHE A 90 -4.31 -13.19 20.17
C PHE A 90 -4.74 -12.01 21.05
N ARG A 91 -4.12 -11.91 22.22
CA ARG A 91 -4.35 -10.80 23.15
C ARG A 91 -3.51 -9.60 22.72
N LEU A 92 -4.18 -8.47 22.54
CA LEU A 92 -3.55 -7.17 22.37
C LEU A 92 -3.05 -6.67 23.73
N SER A 93 -2.01 -5.83 23.72
CA SER A 93 -1.44 -5.23 24.93
C SER A 93 -2.45 -4.39 25.72
N ASN A 94 -3.51 -3.91 25.06
CA ASN A 94 -4.62 -3.19 25.68
C ASN A 94 -5.70 -4.10 26.30
N GLY A 95 -5.44 -5.41 26.41
CA GLY A 95 -6.35 -6.39 27.01
C GLY A 95 -7.48 -6.88 26.10
N LYS A 96 -7.63 -6.32 24.90
CA LYS A 96 -8.62 -6.81 23.91
C LYS A 96 -8.11 -8.06 23.20
N THR A 97 -9.01 -8.98 22.89
CA THR A 97 -8.70 -10.12 22.00
C THR A 97 -8.96 -9.70 20.56
N SER A 98 -8.08 -10.08 19.63
CA SER A 98 -8.33 -9.87 18.20
C SER A 98 -9.61 -10.63 17.78
N GLU A 99 -10.54 -9.93 17.15
CA GLU A 99 -11.65 -10.58 16.43
C GLU A 99 -11.10 -11.19 15.13
N VAL A 100 -11.44 -12.45 14.85
CA VAL A 100 -10.99 -13.22 13.67
C VAL A 100 -12.11 -13.28 12.63
#